data_AF-A0A7C6MEH0-F1
#
_entry.id   AF-A0A7C6MEH0-F1
#
_cell.length_a   1.000
_cell.length_b   1.000
_cell.length_c   1.000
_cell.angle_alpha   90.00
_cell.angle_beta   90.00
_cell.angle_gamma   90.00
#
_symmetry.space_group_name_H-M   'P 1'
#
loop_
_entity.id
_entity.type
_entity.pdbx_description
1 polymer ?
#
loop_
_entity_poly.entity_id
_entity_poly.type
_entity_poly.pdbx_seq_one_letter_code
_entity_poly.pdbx_strand_id
1 'polypeptide(L)' 'MPTPDPPPAPARHVLAQDSTGTWVPALLLGWHRHGTTWWGRVAMLEHGEAAVVDLVDGRLKPATCDCCGTR' A
#
# COMPACT_ATOMS: atom_id res chain seq x y z
N MET A 1 19.46 -14.91 -10.37
CA MET A 1 18.82 -15.28 -9.09
C MET A 1 17.32 -15.33 -9.30
N PRO A 2 16.62 -16.43 -8.96
CA PRO A 2 15.16 -16.42 -8.96
C PRO A 2 14.70 -15.36 -7.96
N THR A 3 13.75 -14.52 -8.37
CA THR A 3 13.22 -13.44 -7.54
C THR A 3 12.26 -14.03 -6.53
N PRO A 4 12.28 -13.63 -5.24
CA PRO A 4 11.33 -14.16 -4.26
C PRO A 4 9.89 -13.90 -4.71
N ASP A 5 9.03 -14.89 -4.45
CA ASP A 5 7.58 -14.81 -4.65
C ASP A 5 6.99 -13.61 -3.90
N PRO A 6 5.90 -13.01 -4.40
CA PRO A 6 5.23 -11.94 -3.68
C PRO A 6 4.73 -12.48 -2.33
N PRO A 7 4.80 -11.69 -1.25
CA PRO A 7 4.21 -12.12 0.00
C PRO A 7 2.68 -12.28 -0.21
N PRO A 8 2.08 -13.38 0.24
CA PRO A 8 0.63 -13.57 0.16
C PRO A 8 -0.07 -12.41 0.85
N ALA A 9 -1.02 -11.78 0.15
CA ALA A 9 -1.75 -10.62 0.65
C ALA A 9 -3.25 -10.91 0.62
N PRO A 10 -3.87 -11.42 1.69
CA PRO A 10 -5.27 -11.11 1.93
C PRO A 10 -5.44 -9.58 1.98
N ALA A 11 -6.60 -9.08 1.57
CA ALA A 11 -6.87 -7.65 1.61
C ALA A 11 -6.58 -7.10 3.02
N ARG A 12 -5.66 -6.14 3.12
CA ARG A 12 -5.19 -5.61 4.42
C ARG A 12 -5.14 -4.09 4.41
N HIS A 13 -5.49 -3.50 5.54
CA HIS A 13 -5.39 -2.06 5.74
C HIS A 13 -3.92 -1.64 5.79
N VAL A 14 -3.59 -0.61 5.01
CA VAL A 14 -2.26 0.00 4.93
C VAL A 14 -2.42 1.51 4.93
N LEU A 15 -1.31 2.23 5.08
CA LEU A 15 -1.23 3.63 4.70
C LEU A 15 -0.56 3.71 3.33
N ALA A 16 -1.18 4.47 2.42
CA ALA A 16 -0.67 4.75 1.09
C ALA A 16 -0.40 6.24 0.96
N GLN A 17 0.65 6.60 0.23
CA GLN A 17 0.93 8.00 -0.08
C GLN A 17 0.16 8.42 -1.34
N ASP A 18 -0.74 9.40 -1.20
CA ASP A 18 -1.51 9.95 -2.31
C ASP A 18 -0.66 10.81 -3.26
N SER A 19 -1.28 11.31 -4.32
CA SER A 19 -0.65 12.21 -5.30
C SER A 19 -0.12 13.53 -4.72
N THR A 20 -0.60 13.96 -3.54
CA THR A 20 -0.14 15.17 -2.83
C THR A 20 1.05 14.90 -1.90
N GLY A 21 1.39 13.63 -1.68
CA GLY A 21 2.42 13.21 -0.72
C GLY A 21 1.88 12.93 0.68
N THR A 22 0.56 12.98 0.88
CA THR A 22 -0.10 12.72 2.16
C THR A 22 -0.31 11.23 2.38
N TRP A 23 -0.06 10.74 3.59
CA TRP A 23 -0.37 9.36 3.96
C TRP A 23 -1.86 9.22 4.29
N VAL A 24 -2.57 8.40 3.54
CA VAL A 24 -4.01 8.16 3.70
C VAL A 24 -4.33 6.69 3.92
N PRO A 25 -5.45 6.36 4.58
CA PRO A 25 -5.91 4.98 4.70
C PRO A 25 -6.19 4.35 3.33
N ALA A 26 -5.73 3.12 3.16
CA ALA A 26 -5.92 2.36 1.93
C ALA A 26 -6.08 0.86 2.22
N LEU A 27 -6.55 0.11 1.22
CA LEU A 27 -6.66 -1.34 1.24
C LEU A 27 -5.71 -1.95 0.21
N LEU A 28 -4.69 -2.68 0.66
CA LEU A 28 -3.79 -3.43 -0.22
C LEU A 28 -4.50 -4.67 -0.74
N LEU A 29 -4.73 -4.70 -2.05
CA LEU A 29 -5.45 -5.77 -2.75
C LEU A 29 -4.51 -6.88 -3.24
N GLY A 30 -3.24 -6.55 -3.49
CA GLY A 30 -2.25 -7.51 -3.98
C GLY A 30 -0.95 -6.85 -4.40
N TRP A 31 0.03 -7.68 -4.79
CA TRP A 31 1.31 -7.24 -5.32
C TRP A 31 1.42 -7.59 -6.80
N HIS A 32 1.84 -6.62 -7.61
CA HIS A 32 2.09 -6.78 -9.04
C HIS A 32 3.54 -6.42 -9.34
N ARG A 33 4.11 -7.04 -10.35
CA ARG A 33 5.50 -6.83 -10.74
C ARG A 33 5.58 -6.02 -12.01
N HIS A 34 6.30 -4.90 -11.96
CA HIS A 34 6.67 -4.11 -13.14
C HIS A 34 8.20 -4.16 -13.29
N GLY A 35 8.68 -4.94 -14.25
CA GLY A 35 10.11 -5.20 -14.44
C GLY A 35 10.71 -5.95 -13.24
N THR A 36 11.70 -5.33 -12.59
CA THR A 36 12.36 -5.91 -11.41
C THR A 36 11.76 -5.43 -10.08
N THR A 37 10.76 -4.54 -10.12
CA THR A 37 10.20 -3.89 -8.92
C THR A 37 8.80 -4.42 -8.62
N TRP A 38 8.52 -4.63 -7.33
CA TRP A 38 7.19 -4.94 -6.83
C TRP A 38 6.41 -3.67 -6.51
N TRP A 39 5.14 -3.67 -6.87
CA TRP A 39 4.18 -2.60 -6.70
C TRP A 39 2.97 -3.17 -5.96
N GLY A 40 2.48 -2.47 -4.94
CA GLY A 40 1.24 -2.82 -4.28
C GLY A 40 0.07 -2.18 -5.00
N ARG A 41 -0.91 -2.99 -5.39
CA ARG A 41 -2.21 -2.50 -5.87
C ARG A 41 -3.08 -2.15 -4.68
N VAL A 42 -3.46 -0.89 -4.57
CA VAL A 42 -4.23 -0.38 -3.44
C VAL A 42 -5.53 0.27 -3.90
N ALA A 43 -6.60 0.06 -3.14
CA ALA A 43 -7.81 0.88 -3.20
C ALA A 43 -7.72 1.98 -2.14
N MET A 44 -7.89 3.25 -2.53
CA MET A 44 -7.79 4.41 -1.65
C MET A 44 -8.67 5.56 -2.14
N LEU A 45 -8.78 6.63 -1.33
CA LEU A 45 -9.42 7.87 -1.74
C LEU A 45 -8.36 8.84 -2.28
N GLU A 46 -8.50 9.24 -3.54
CA GLU A 46 -7.72 10.30 -4.19
C GLU A 46 -8.64 11.48 -4.42
N HIS A 47 -8.31 12.65 -3.87
CA HIS A 47 -9.13 13.86 -3.99
C HIS A 47 -10.62 13.68 -3.59
N GLY A 48 -10.90 12.74 -2.69
CA GLY A 48 -12.26 12.41 -2.25
C GLY A 48 -12.99 11.35 -3.09
N GLU A 49 -12.35 10.84 -4.14
CA GLU A 49 -12.91 9.78 -5.01
C GLU A 49 -12.21 8.45 -4.82
N ALA A 50 -12.95 7.35 -4.93
CA ALA A 50 -12.38 6.02 -4.85
C ALA A 50 -11.53 5.71 -6.09
N ALA A 51 -10.26 5.38 -5.87
CA ALA A 51 -9.31 5.02 -6.92
C ALA A 51 -8.62 3.70 -6.58
N VAL A 52 -8.27 2.93 -7.63
CA VAL A 52 -7.36 1.79 -7.54
C VAL A 52 -6.06 2.16 -8.24
N VAL A 53 -4.97 2.21 -7.49
CA VAL A 53 -3.66 2.65 -7.97
C VAL A 53 -2.59 1.63 -7.62
N ASP A 54 -1.57 1.55 -8.47
CA ASP A 54 -0.38 0.73 -8.21
C ASP A 54 0.71 1.66 -7.64
N LEU A 55 1.20 1.35 -6.43
CA LEU A 55 2.21 2.15 -5.72
C LEU A 55 3.48 1.32 -5.46
N VAL A 56 4.64 1.93 -5.66
CA VAL A 56 5.93 1.33 -5.26
C VAL A 56 6.02 1.19 -3.74
N ASP A 57 6.77 0.21 -3.25
CA ASP A 57 6.88 -0.12 -1.83
C ASP A 57 7.21 1.09 -0.92
N GLY A 58 8.04 2.03 -1.38
CA GLY A 58 8.36 3.26 -0.63
C GLY A 58 7.17 4.22 -0.41
N ARG A 59 6.02 3.97 -1.03
CA ARG A 59 4.76 4.71 -0.88
C ARG A 59 3.68 3.92 -0.14
N LEU A 60 4.06 2.80 0.45
CA LEU A 60 3.19 1.93 1.23
C LEU A 60 3.83 1.67 2.59
N LYS A 61 3.04 1.69 3.66
CA LYS A 61 3.49 1.22 4.97
C LYS A 61 2.36 0.54 5.73
N PRO A 62 2.65 -0.34 6.70
CA PRO A 62 1.62 -0.90 7.56
C PRO A 62 0.76 0.19 8.17
N ALA A 63 -0.55 -0.03 8.25
CA ALA A 63 -1.42 0.82 9.05
C ALA A 63 -1.01 0.63 10.52
N THR A 64 -0.22 1.54 11.06
CA THR A 64 0.06 1.58 12.49
C THR A 64 -1.19 2.10 13.19
N CYS A 65 -1.78 1.31 14.08
CA CYS A 65 -2.70 1.86 15.06
C CYS A 65 -1.88 2.74 16.00
N ASP A 66 -1.92 4.06 15.81
CA ASP A 66 -1.37 5.04 16.76
C ASP A 66 -2.08 4.98 18.13
N CYS A 67 -3.03 4.07 18.33
CA CYS A 67 -3.65 3.76 19.62
C CYS A 67 -2.74 3.00 20.60
N CYS A 68 -1.60 2.47 20.16
CA CYS A 68 -0.63 1.80 21.05
C CYS A 68 0.44 2.75 21.58
N GLY A 69 0.03 3.98 21.93
CA GLY A 69 0.82 4.83 22.82
C GLY A 69 1.06 4.08 24.13
N THR A 70 2.33 3.88 24.43
CA THR A 70 2.87 3.37 25.70
C THR A 70 2.10 3.90 26.91
N ARG A 71 1.56 2.97 27.71
CA ARG A 71 1.16 3.20 29.11
C ARG A 71 2.37 3.56 29.96
#